data_AF-A0A9C8WKW2-F1
#
_entry.id   AF-A0A9C8WKW2-F1
#
_cell.length_a   1.000
_cell.length_b   1.000
_cell.length_c   1.000
_cell.angle_alpha   90.00
_cell.angle_beta   90.00
_cell.angle_gamma   90.00
#
_symmetry.space_group_name_H-M   'P 1'
#
loop_
_entity.id
_entity.type
_entity.pdbx_description
1 polymer ?
#
loop_
_entity_poly.entity_id
_entity_poly.type
_entity_poly.pdbx_seq_one_letter_code
_entity_poly.pdbx_strand_id
1 'polypeptide(L)'
;MDKQKAILDAINAVEHPEIAMSLVDLGMVRDIEYTPEDDGVVLTLVVPFFGIPQAVRDYMVNALYQAIQAAGGELKGVNLAQMTEEERQAFFQKEHANWRG
;
A
#
# COMPACT_ATOMS: atom_id res chain seq x y z
N MET A 1 -6.21 2.75 -21.51
CA MET A 1 -4.90 2.33 -20.96
C MET A 1 -4.33 3.36 -19.99
N ASP A 2 -4.58 4.67 -20.19
CA ASP A 2 -4.01 5.73 -19.35
C ASP A 2 -4.51 5.73 -17.89
N LYS A 3 -5.76 5.33 -17.65
CA LYS A 3 -6.37 5.38 -16.32
C LYS A 3 -5.81 4.33 -15.35
N GLN A 4 -5.68 3.08 -15.80
CA GLN A 4 -5.01 2.03 -15.02
C GLN A 4 -3.60 2.46 -14.61
N LYS A 5 -2.83 3.02 -15.57
CA LYS A 5 -1.49 3.52 -15.27
C LYS A 5 -1.52 4.64 -14.24
N ALA A 6 -2.42 5.61 -14.38
CA ALA A 6 -2.57 6.70 -13.41
C ALA A 6 -2.92 6.19 -12.00
N ILE A 7 -3.78 5.18 -11.88
CA ILE A 7 -4.12 4.53 -10.61
C ILE A 7 -2.91 3.83 -10.00
N LEU A 8 -2.16 3.06 -10.80
CA LEU A 8 -0.95 2.37 -10.32
C LEU A 8 0.12 3.38 -9.90
N ASP A 9 0.33 4.44 -10.68
CA ASP A 9 1.25 5.52 -10.33
C ASP A 9 0.83 6.22 -9.03
N ALA A 10 -0.48 6.42 -8.79
CA ALA A 10 -1.00 6.99 -7.56
C ALA A 10 -0.79 6.05 -6.35
N ILE A 11 -1.01 4.75 -6.50
CA ILE A 11 -0.73 3.76 -5.44
C ILE A 11 0.76 3.74 -5.09
N ASN A 12 1.64 3.79 -6.09
CA ASN A 12 3.10 3.84 -5.90
C ASN A 12 3.57 5.11 -5.18
N ALA A 13 2.81 6.20 -5.24
CA ALA A 13 3.14 7.45 -4.58
C ALA A 13 2.68 7.51 -3.11
N VAL A 14 1.92 6.53 -2.62
CA VAL A 14 1.45 6.53 -1.22
C VAL A 14 2.59 6.16 -0.28
N GLU A 15 2.98 7.09 0.58
CA GLU A 15 4.03 6.92 1.58
C GLU A 15 3.52 6.37 2.91
N HIS A 16 4.37 5.61 3.59
CA HIS A 16 4.14 5.22 4.99
C HIS A 16 4.17 6.47 5.89
N PRO A 17 3.34 6.59 6.94
CA PRO A 17 3.35 7.78 7.82
C PRO A 17 4.71 8.01 8.49
N GLU A 18 5.30 6.96 9.05
CA GLU A 18 6.52 7.05 9.87
C GLU A 18 7.82 6.72 9.11
N ILE A 19 7.72 6.27 7.86
CA ILE A 19 8.88 5.82 7.07
C ILE A 19 8.88 6.60 5.75
N ALA A 20 9.99 7.26 5.43
CA ALA A 20 10.17 8.07 4.23
C ALA A 20 10.34 7.23 2.95
N MET A 21 9.35 6.38 2.69
CA MET A 21 9.31 5.46 1.56
C MET A 21 7.86 5.10 1.22
N SER A 22 7.60 4.78 -0.05
CA SER A 22 6.27 4.33 -0.48
C SER A 22 5.90 2.97 0.13
N LEU A 23 4.61 2.73 0.32
CA LEU A 23 4.11 1.42 0.79
C LEU A 23 4.48 0.31 -0.19
N VAL A 24 4.54 0.61 -1.49
CA VAL A 24 4.96 -0.34 -2.54
C VAL A 24 6.45 -0.65 -2.41
N ASP A 25 7.30 0.37 -2.27
CA ASP A 25 8.74 0.18 -2.12
C ASP A 25 9.10 -0.53 -0.81
N LEU A 26 8.31 -0.35 0.25
CA LEU A 26 8.43 -1.11 1.49
C LEU A 26 7.99 -2.57 1.35
N GLY A 27 7.40 -2.97 0.23
CA GLY A 27 6.84 -4.31 0.02
C GLY A 27 5.53 -4.54 0.80
N MET A 28 4.87 -3.47 1.23
CA MET A 28 3.62 -3.53 1.98
C MET A 28 2.38 -3.62 1.08
N VAL A 29 2.51 -3.36 -0.23
CA VAL A 29 1.40 -3.48 -1.17
C VAL A 29 1.80 -4.41 -2.30
N ARG A 30 1.00 -5.44 -2.56
CA ARG A 30 1.15 -6.35 -3.70
C ARG A 30 -0.21 -6.84 -4.18
N ASP A 31 -0.18 -7.67 -5.23
CA ASP A 31 -1.38 -8.29 -5.82
C ASP A 31 -2.44 -7.24 -6.19
N ILE A 32 -2.02 -6.15 -6.85
CA ILE A 32 -2.91 -5.08 -7.28
C ILE A 32 -3.66 -5.56 -8.52
N GLU A 33 -4.96 -5.79 -8.36
CA GLU A 33 -5.88 -6.17 -9.43
C GLU A 33 -6.75 -4.96 -9.79
N TYR A 34 -6.83 -4.65 -11.09
CA TYR A 34 -7.67 -3.58 -11.62
C TYR A 34 -8.73 -4.17 -12.55
N THR A 35 -9.98 -3.80 -12.30
CA THR A 35 -11.15 -4.15 -13.09
C THR A 35 -11.56 -2.94 -13.94
N PRO A 36 -11.40 -2.99 -15.28
CA PRO A 36 -11.70 -1.84 -16.14
C PRO A 36 -13.20 -1.50 -16.25
N GLU A 37 -14.09 -2.46 -15.98
CA GLU A 37 -15.54 -2.29 -16.17
C GLU A 37 -16.17 -1.33 -15.16
N ASP A 38 -15.64 -1.30 -13.93
CA ASP A 38 -16.14 -0.49 -12.81
C ASP A 38 -15.05 0.39 -12.19
N ASP A 39 -13.88 0.48 -12.84
CA ASP A 39 -12.68 1.13 -12.32
C ASP A 39 -12.26 0.62 -10.92
N GLY A 40 -12.63 -0.62 -10.60
CA GLY A 40 -12.39 -1.25 -9.32
C GLY A 40 -10.95 -1.65 -9.12
N VAL A 41 -10.44 -1.45 -7.91
CA VAL A 41 -9.11 -1.87 -7.47
C VAL A 41 -9.25 -2.76 -6.25
N VAL A 42 -8.59 -3.92 -6.30
CA VAL A 42 -8.36 -4.78 -5.14
C VAL A 42 -6.86 -4.90 -4.94
N LEU A 43 -6.39 -4.83 -3.70
CA LEU A 43 -4.98 -4.97 -3.38
C LEU A 43 -4.79 -5.75 -2.08
N THR A 44 -3.58 -6.27 -1.89
CA THR A 44 -3.16 -6.89 -0.63
C THR A 44 -2.22 -5.96 0.11
N LEU A 45 -2.63 -5.55 1.31
CA LEU A 45 -1.77 -4.89 2.28
C LEU A 45 -1.04 -5.95 3.12
N VAL A 46 0.27 -6.02 2.97
CA VAL A 46 1.16 -6.93 3.70
C VAL A 46 1.81 -6.17 4.84
N VAL A 47 1.70 -6.70 6.06
CA VAL A 47 2.25 -6.07 7.27
C VAL A 47 3.35 -6.93 7.89
N PRO A 48 4.38 -6.33 8.52
CA PRO A 48 5.46 -7.10 9.16
C PRO A 48 4.95 -7.93 10.36
N PHE A 49 3.91 -7.46 11.03
CA PHE A 49 3.21 -8.15 12.11
C PHE A 49 1.77 -7.66 12.24
N PHE A 50 0.83 -8.56 12.58
CA PHE A 50 -0.57 -8.17 12.81
C PHE A 50 -0.79 -7.30 14.05
N GLY A 51 0.20 -7.21 14.93
CA GLY A 51 0.17 -6.36 16.12
C GLY A 51 0.45 -4.87 15.87
N ILE A 52 0.51 -4.40 14.62
CA ILE A 52 0.66 -2.97 14.34
C ILE A 52 -0.55 -2.20 14.91
N PRO A 53 -0.35 -0.95 15.39
CA PRO A 53 -1.46 -0.15 15.87
C PRO A 53 -2.55 0.00 14.81
N GLN A 54 -3.80 -0.22 15.20
CA GLN A 54 -4.94 -0.14 14.27
C GLN A 54 -5.00 1.22 13.57
N ALA A 55 -4.70 2.31 14.28
CA ALA A 55 -4.67 3.66 13.71
C ALA A 55 -3.68 3.80 12.54
N VAL A 56 -2.52 3.14 12.60
CA VAL A 56 -1.51 3.16 11.53
C VAL A 56 -2.02 2.38 10.31
N ARG A 57 -2.64 1.21 10.56
CA ARG A 57 -3.27 0.43 9.50
C ARG A 57 -4.39 1.22 8.80
N ASP A 58 -5.29 1.80 9.56
CA ASP A 58 -6.43 2.55 9.04
C ASP A 58 -5.97 3.78 8.26
N TYR A 59 -4.91 4.44 8.71
CA TYR A 59 -4.27 5.53 7.97
C TYR A 59 -3.76 5.07 6.60
N MET A 60 -3.01 3.96 6.54
CA MET A 60 -2.49 3.43 5.26
C MET A 60 -3.61 3.05 4.30
N VAL A 61 -4.66 2.37 4.80
CA VAL A 61 -5.82 1.98 3.98
C VAL A 61 -6.54 3.22 3.45
N ASN A 62 -6.75 4.24 4.29
CA ASN A 62 -7.38 5.48 3.87
C ASN A 62 -6.50 6.25 2.86
N ALA A 63 -5.18 6.29 3.05
CA ALA A 63 -4.27 6.94 2.10
C ALA A 63 -4.32 6.27 0.72
N LEU A 64 -4.35 4.94 0.66
CA LEU A 64 -4.56 4.17 -0.57
C LEU A 64 -5.92 4.46 -1.20
N TYR A 65 -6.99 4.47 -0.40
CA TYR A 65 -8.33 4.82 -0.86
C TYR A 65 -8.37 6.20 -1.52
N GLN A 66 -7.82 7.22 -0.85
CA GLN A 66 -7.79 8.59 -1.35
C GLN A 66 -6.96 8.71 -2.64
N ALA A 67 -5.79 8.05 -2.72
CA ALA A 67 -4.94 8.08 -3.90
C ALA A 67 -5.63 7.43 -5.12
N ILE A 68 -6.26 6.27 -4.93
CA ILE A 68 -7.00 5.56 -5.97
C ILE A 68 -8.19 6.41 -6.44
N GLN A 69 -8.94 6.99 -5.50
CA GLN A 69 -10.09 7.84 -5.82
C GLN A 69 -9.68 9.09 -6.59
N ALA A 70 -8.58 9.75 -6.20
CA ALA A 70 -8.05 10.92 -6.90
C ALA A 70 -7.59 10.60 -8.33
N ALA A 71 -7.11 9.38 -8.57
CA ALA A 71 -6.78 8.88 -9.91
C ALA A 71 -8.01 8.39 -10.71
N GLY A 72 -9.21 8.48 -10.14
CA GLY A 72 -10.47 8.10 -10.77
C GLY A 72 -10.83 6.61 -10.66
N GLY A 73 -10.12 5.84 -9.83
CA GLY A 73 -10.47 4.46 -9.48
C GLY A 73 -11.35 4.36 -8.25
N GLU A 74 -11.77 3.14 -7.92
CA GLU A 74 -12.51 2.84 -6.70
C GLU A 74 -11.86 1.67 -5.97
N LEU A 75 -11.44 1.87 -4.72
CA LEU A 75 -10.90 0.78 -3.91
C LEU A 75 -12.05 -0.14 -3.44
N LYS A 76 -12.17 -1.32 -4.05
CA LYS A 76 -13.22 -2.31 -3.79
C LYS A 76 -12.90 -3.23 -2.62
N GLY A 77 -11.62 -3.47 -2.35
CA GLY A 77 -11.20 -4.37 -1.28
C GLY A 77 -9.73 -4.27 -0.95
N VAL A 78 -9.42 -4.51 0.33
CA VAL A 78 -8.05 -4.63 0.83
C VAL A 78 -7.93 -5.95 1.56
N ASN A 79 -7.15 -6.88 1.00
CA ASN A 79 -6.76 -8.09 1.70
C ASN A 79 -5.64 -7.75 2.69
N LEU A 80 -5.58 -8.47 3.80
CA LEU A 80 -4.49 -8.34 4.76
C LEU A 80 -3.68 -9.63 4.80
N ALA A 81 -2.37 -9.50 4.64
CA ALA A 81 -1.43 -10.60 4.77
C ALA A 81 -0.29 -10.22 5.72
N GLN A 82 0.42 -11.23 6.23
CA GLN A 82 1.67 -11.04 6.95
C GLN A 82 2.84 -11.27 6.01
N MET A 83 3.90 -10.48 6.17
CA MET A 83 5.16 -10.68 5.46
C MET A 83 5.80 -12.02 5.82
N THR A 84 6.50 -12.64 4.87
CA THR A 84 7.42 -13.75 5.18
C THR A 84 8.62 -13.24 6.00
N GLU A 85 9.45 -14.16 6.48
CA GLU A 85 10.68 -13.78 7.18
C GLU A 85 11.61 -12.94 6.29
N GLU A 86 11.77 -13.32 5.03
CA GLU A 86 12.63 -12.63 4.06
C GLU A 86 12.10 -11.24 3.74
N GLU A 87 10.78 -11.12 3.50
CA GLU A 87 10.11 -9.84 3.24
C GLU A 87 10.26 -8.91 4.45
N ARG A 88 10.08 -9.45 5.66
CA ARG A 88 10.21 -8.70 6.91
C ARG A 88 11.64 -8.23 7.16
N GLN A 89 12.66 -9.04 6.87
CA GLN A 89 14.05 -8.61 6.99
C GLN A 89 14.38 -7.48 6.01
N ALA A 90 13.86 -7.55 4.78
CA ALA A 90 14.02 -6.46 3.82
C ALA A 90 13.27 -5.19 4.25
N PHE A 91 12.06 -5.35 4.81
CA PHE A 91 11.29 -4.25 5.39
C PHE A 91 12.05 -3.53 6.50
N PHE A 92 12.58 -4.26 7.50
CA PHE A 92 13.28 -3.64 8.63
C PHE A 92 14.57 -2.91 8.20
N GLN A 93 15.27 -3.40 7.18
CA GLN A 93 16.43 -2.68 6.62
C GLN A 93 16.01 -1.34 5.99
N LYS A 94 14.90 -1.32 5.25
CA LYS A 94 14.35 -0.10 4.63
C LYS A 94 13.79 0.86 5.68
N GLU A 95 13.03 0.35 6.64
CA GLU A 95 12.50 1.10 7.78
C GLU A 95 13.63 1.80 8.52
N HIS A 96 14.65 1.07 8.98
CA HIS A 96 15.76 1.65 9.73
C HIS A 96 16.50 2.74 8.95
N ALA A 97 16.64 2.60 7.63
CA ALA A 97 17.31 3.59 6.79
C ALA A 97 16.46 4.85 6.49
N ASN A 98 15.14 4.76 6.60
CA ASN A 98 14.20 5.82 6.18
C ASN A 98 13.24 6.26 7.30
N TRP A 99 13.53 5.89 8.54
CA TRP A 99 12.71 6.22 9.70
C TRP A 99 12.64 7.72 9.94
N ARG A 100 11.44 8.26 10.18
CA ARG A 100 11.21 9.71 10.34
C ARG A 100 11.34 10.24 11.77
N GLY A 101 11.37 9.39 12.81
CA GLY A 101 11.38 9.86 14.21
C GLY A 101 11.80 8.85 15.26
#